data_AF-A0A956H8M7-F1
#
_entry.id   AF-A0A956H8M7-F1
#
_cell.length_a   1.000
_cell.length_b   1.000
_cell.length_c   1.000
_cell.angle_alpha   90.00
_cell.angle_beta   90.00
_cell.angle_gamma   90.00
#
_symmetry.space_group_name_H-M   'P 1'
#
loop_
_entity.id
_entity.type
_entity.pdbx_description
1 polymer ?
#
loop_
_entity_poly.entity_id
_entity_poly.type
_entity_poly.pdbx_seq_one_letter_code
_entity_poly.pdbx_strand_id
1 'polypeptide(L)'
;MQYVAFDPDIEILGAAVMATFGGFGPFRAIVERVLTRIGLADNDGSGRGQIDVDRWYLQQAWLDALREVDERYGPEVLFNIGAEIPNNAVFPTAAVDVHSAVRSIDVAYHLNHRRRGVVMYDPPSGVMLEGIGH
;
A
#
# COMPACT_ATOMS: atom_id res chain seq x y z
N MET A 1 6.80 -7.43 15.66
CA MET A 1 7.67 -7.89 14.56
C MET A 1 7.56 -6.85 13.45
N GLN A 2 8.66 -6.44 12.81
CA GLN A 2 8.59 -5.54 11.64
C GLN A 2 8.38 -6.35 10.36
N TYR A 3 7.71 -5.76 9.36
CA TYR A 3 7.49 -6.36 8.04
C TYR A 3 6.74 -7.71 8.04
N VAL A 4 5.91 -7.94 9.05
CA VAL A 4 5.05 -9.13 9.15
C VAL A 4 3.61 -8.67 9.25
N ALA A 5 2.76 -9.16 8.35
CA ALA A 5 1.33 -8.89 8.39
C ALA A 5 0.71 -9.47 9.67
N PHE A 6 -0.23 -8.75 10.28
CA PHE A 6 -0.91 -9.20 11.49
C PHE A 6 -1.74 -10.48 11.26
N ASP A 7 -2.31 -10.60 10.06
CA ASP A 7 -3.07 -11.76 9.60
C ASP A 7 -2.62 -12.07 8.15
N PRO A 8 -2.32 -13.35 7.82
CA PRO A 8 -1.82 -13.75 6.50
C PRO A 8 -2.82 -13.55 5.35
N ASP A 9 -4.11 -13.40 5.67
CA ASP A 9 -5.19 -13.23 4.69
C ASP A 9 -5.51 -11.74 4.42
N ILE A 10 -4.72 -10.81 4.97
CA ILE A 10 -4.86 -9.39 4.69
C ILE A 10 -4.23 -9.06 3.34
N GLU A 11 -5.00 -8.34 2.55
CA GLU A 11 -4.61 -7.81 1.26
C GLU A 11 -4.65 -6.28 1.30
N ILE A 12 -3.82 -5.66 0.48
CA ILE A 12 -3.73 -4.22 0.27
C ILE A 12 -4.11 -3.87 -1.18
N LEU A 13 -4.81 -2.75 -1.36
CA LEU A 13 -5.19 -2.24 -2.66
C LEU A 13 -3.97 -1.76 -3.45
N GLY A 14 -3.91 -2.08 -4.74
CA GLY A 14 -2.82 -1.72 -5.64
C GLY A 14 -2.54 -0.23 -5.72
N ALA A 15 -3.58 0.61 -5.55
CA ALA A 15 -3.44 2.05 -5.45
C ALA A 15 -2.43 2.45 -4.35
N ALA A 16 -2.54 1.86 -3.15
CA ALA A 16 -1.57 2.10 -2.07
C ALA A 16 -0.18 1.52 -2.38
N VAL A 17 -0.10 0.37 -3.08
CA VAL A 17 1.19 -0.21 -3.52
C VAL A 17 1.89 0.70 -4.52
N MET A 18 1.15 1.43 -5.35
CA MET A 18 1.70 2.38 -6.34
C MET A 18 2.64 3.40 -5.69
N ALA A 19 2.36 3.82 -4.44
CA ALA A 19 3.19 4.79 -3.72
C ALA A 19 4.68 4.37 -3.63
N THR A 20 4.97 3.08 -3.72
CA THR A 20 6.35 2.56 -3.81
C THR A 20 7.11 3.10 -5.02
N PHE A 21 6.47 3.39 -6.16
CA PHE A 21 7.13 3.99 -7.32
C PHE A 21 7.50 5.45 -7.10
N GLY A 22 6.65 6.24 -6.42
CA GLY A 22 6.94 7.65 -6.18
C GLY A 22 8.09 7.86 -5.19
N GLY A 23 8.19 7.02 -4.15
CA GLY A 23 9.23 7.13 -3.13
C GLY A 23 10.68 6.96 -3.63
N PHE A 24 10.87 6.33 -4.80
CA PHE A 24 12.19 6.11 -5.40
C PHE A 24 12.65 7.22 -6.35
N GLY A 25 11.75 8.11 -6.77
CA GLY A 25 12.05 9.22 -7.68
C GLY A 25 12.88 8.79 -8.91
N PRO A 26 14.09 9.35 -9.13
CA PRO A 26 14.95 8.99 -10.28
C PRO A 26 15.34 7.51 -10.37
N PHE A 27 15.27 6.76 -9.26
CA PHE A 27 15.67 5.35 -9.18
C PHE A 27 14.50 4.38 -9.40
N ARG A 28 13.38 4.85 -9.96
CA ARG A 28 12.16 4.08 -10.22
C ARG A 28 12.41 2.71 -10.89
N ALA A 29 13.32 2.63 -11.84
CA ALA A 29 13.62 1.38 -12.55
C ALA A 29 14.13 0.24 -11.64
N ILE A 30 14.70 0.57 -10.49
CA ILE A 30 15.16 -0.40 -9.49
C ILE A 30 13.95 -1.03 -8.79
N VAL A 31 13.03 -0.19 -8.30
CA VAL A 31 11.85 -0.67 -7.58
C VAL A 31 10.90 -1.42 -8.50
N GLU A 32 10.76 -1.01 -9.77
CA GLU A 32 9.99 -1.77 -10.77
C GLU A 32 10.46 -3.22 -10.89
N ARG A 33 11.77 -3.46 -10.90
CA ARG A 33 12.33 -4.82 -10.93
C ARG A 33 12.08 -5.59 -9.64
N VAL A 34 12.19 -4.92 -8.49
CA VAL A 34 11.90 -5.53 -7.18
C VAL A 34 10.44 -5.98 -7.13
N LEU A 35 9.50 -5.08 -7.41
CA LEU A 35 8.06 -5.35 -7.39
C LEU A 35 7.66 -6.41 -8.41
N THR A 36 8.24 -6.39 -9.61
CA THR A 36 7.99 -7.43 -10.62
C THR A 36 8.46 -8.80 -10.14
N ARG A 37 9.66 -8.88 -9.57
CA ARG A 37 10.24 -10.15 -9.08
C ARG A 37 9.41 -10.78 -7.96
N ILE A 38 8.81 -9.97 -7.09
CA ILE A 38 7.98 -10.44 -5.96
C ILE A 38 6.49 -10.57 -6.31
N GLY A 39 6.11 -10.28 -7.57
CA GLY A 39 4.74 -10.45 -8.06
C GLY A 39 3.75 -9.34 -7.69
N LEU A 40 4.25 -8.16 -7.30
CA LEU A 40 3.43 -6.96 -7.04
C LEU A 40 3.26 -6.05 -8.25
N ALA A 41 4.04 -6.28 -9.31
CA ALA A 41 3.89 -5.59 -10.58
C ALA A 41 3.97 -6.60 -11.73
N ASP A 42 3.21 -6.36 -12.78
CA ASP A 42 3.29 -7.12 -14.02
C ASP A 42 4.32 -6.46 -14.96
N ASN A 43 4.98 -7.25 -15.80
CA ASN A 43 5.84 -6.71 -16.84
C ASN A 43 4.97 -6.30 -18.03
N ASP A 44 4.96 -5.01 -18.36
CA ASP A 44 4.16 -4.46 -19.47
C ASP A 44 4.72 -4.79 -20.87
N GLY A 45 5.76 -5.63 -20.95
CA GLY A 45 6.47 -5.97 -22.19
C GLY A 45 7.51 -4.93 -22.60
N SER A 46 7.54 -3.75 -21.96
CA SER A 46 8.57 -2.72 -22.15
C SER A 46 9.73 -2.84 -21.14
N GLY A 47 9.65 -3.83 -20.24
CA GLY A 47 10.60 -4.01 -19.15
C GLY A 47 10.34 -3.11 -17.94
N ARG A 48 9.19 -2.41 -17.92
CA ARG A 48 8.71 -1.65 -16.78
C ARG A 48 7.67 -2.45 -16.00
N GLY A 49 7.73 -2.31 -14.68
CA GLY A 49 6.71 -2.86 -13.79
C GLY A 49 5.46 -1.97 -13.81
N GLN A 50 4.30 -2.56 -14.05
CA GLN A 50 3.00 -1.90 -13.92
C GLN A 50 2.23 -2.50 -12.74
N ILE A 51 1.76 -1.62 -11.84
CA ILE A 51 0.84 -2.01 -10.77
C ILE A 51 -0.57 -1.80 -11.29
N ASP A 52 -1.42 -2.80 -11.13
CA ASP A 52 -2.86 -2.64 -11.29
C ASP A 52 -3.42 -2.01 -10.01
N VAL A 53 -3.84 -0.75 -10.11
CA VAL A 53 -4.29 0.04 -8.96
C VAL A 53 -5.60 -0.46 -8.34
N ASP A 54 -6.39 -1.21 -9.10
CA ASP A 54 -7.68 -1.77 -8.67
C ASP A 54 -7.54 -3.22 -8.15
N ARG A 55 -6.38 -3.83 -8.38
CA ARG A 55 -6.06 -5.18 -7.92
C ARG A 55 -5.70 -5.18 -6.43
N TRP A 56 -5.98 -6.31 -5.79
CA TRP A 56 -5.60 -6.57 -4.41
C TRP A 56 -4.39 -7.51 -4.36
N TYR A 57 -3.46 -7.20 -3.47
CA TYR A 57 -2.21 -7.92 -3.30
C TYR A 57 -2.07 -8.34 -1.84
N LEU A 58 -1.46 -9.50 -1.58
CA LEU A 58 -1.17 -9.92 -0.21
C LEU A 58 -0.32 -8.85 0.49
N GLN A 59 -0.77 -8.38 1.66
CA GLN A 59 -0.05 -7.36 2.42
C GLN A 59 1.36 -7.85 2.78
N GLN A 60 1.51 -9.14 3.09
CA GLN A 60 2.82 -9.72 3.38
C GLN A 60 3.81 -9.56 2.22
N ALA A 61 3.37 -9.71 0.96
CA ALA A 61 4.24 -9.53 -0.20
C ALA A 61 4.72 -8.07 -0.32
N TRP A 62 3.85 -7.10 0.00
CA TRP A 62 4.24 -5.69 0.05
C TRP A 62 5.18 -5.38 1.21
N LEU A 63 4.95 -5.94 2.40
CA LEU A 63 5.85 -5.81 3.54
C LEU A 63 7.23 -6.42 3.27
N ASP A 64 7.29 -7.56 2.58
CA ASP A 64 8.55 -8.16 2.14
C ASP A 64 9.30 -7.24 1.16
N ALA A 65 8.58 -6.53 0.29
CA ALA A 65 9.15 -5.51 -0.58
C ALA A 65 9.75 -4.36 0.23
N LEU A 66 9.00 -3.82 1.19
CA LEU A 66 9.45 -2.70 2.04
C LEU A 66 10.67 -3.10 2.88
N ARG A 67 10.73 -4.34 3.39
CA ARG A 67 11.92 -4.88 4.06
C ARG A 67 13.14 -4.85 3.14
N GLU A 68 13.00 -5.35 1.92
CA GLU A 68 14.12 -5.35 0.97
C GLU A 68 14.58 -3.93 0.62
N VAL A 69 13.63 -2.98 0.53
CA VAL A 69 13.96 -1.57 0.30
C VAL A 69 14.74 -0.99 1.48
N ASP A 70 14.28 -1.21 2.71
CA ASP A 70 14.95 -0.76 3.92
C ASP A 70 16.36 -1.35 4.05
N GLU A 71 16.51 -2.66 3.85
CA GLU A 71 17.80 -3.36 3.94
C GLU A 71 18.83 -2.89 2.91
N ARG A 72 18.38 -2.44 1.73
CA ARG A 72 19.28 -2.09 0.60
C ARG A 72 19.50 -0.61 0.40
N TYR A 73 18.47 0.20 0.62
CA TYR A 73 18.46 1.63 0.31
C TYR A 73 18.29 2.49 1.56
N GLY A 74 17.91 1.88 2.68
CA GLY A 74 17.81 2.53 3.97
C GLY A 74 16.49 3.26 4.21
N PRO A 75 16.33 3.80 5.42
CA PRO A 75 15.06 4.33 5.91
C PRO A 75 14.61 5.62 5.21
N GLU A 76 15.50 6.37 4.56
CA GLU A 76 15.13 7.59 3.82
C GLU A 76 14.24 7.28 2.62
N VAL A 77 14.54 6.21 1.88
CA VAL A 77 13.70 5.75 0.77
C VAL A 77 12.36 5.23 1.30
N LEU A 78 12.38 4.48 2.41
CA LEU A 78 11.15 4.01 3.06
C LEU A 78 10.26 5.17 3.53
N PHE A 79 10.86 6.24 4.06
CA PHE A 79 10.16 7.46 4.44
C PHE A 79 9.50 8.12 3.22
N ASN A 80 10.21 8.25 2.10
CA ASN A 80 9.66 8.83 0.87
C ASN A 80 8.49 8.01 0.31
N ILE A 81 8.56 6.67 0.39
CA ILE A 81 7.42 5.80 0.04
C ILE A 81 6.23 6.09 0.96
N GLY A 82 6.47 6.15 2.28
CA GLY A 82 5.42 6.46 3.25
C GLY A 82 4.76 7.82 3.02
N ALA A 83 5.54 8.84 2.66
CA ALA A 83 5.07 10.18 2.34
C ALA A 83 4.22 10.22 1.05
N GLU A 84 4.40 9.26 0.14
CA GLU A 84 3.65 9.17 -1.12
C GLU A 84 2.34 8.38 -1.00
N ILE A 85 2.18 7.57 0.06
CA ILE A 85 0.95 6.76 0.28
C ILE A 85 -0.31 7.63 0.25
N PRO A 86 -0.40 8.79 0.95
CA PRO A 86 -1.61 9.61 0.94
C PRO A 86 -2.05 10.12 -0.44
N ASN A 87 -1.12 10.23 -1.40
CA ASN A 87 -1.45 10.67 -2.77
C ASN A 87 -2.13 9.58 -3.60
N ASN A 88 -2.02 8.31 -3.18
CA ASN A 88 -2.49 7.16 -3.95
C ASN A 88 -3.54 6.33 -3.20
N ALA A 89 -3.57 6.38 -1.87
CA ALA A 89 -4.53 5.65 -1.05
C ALA A 89 -5.96 6.22 -1.16
N VAL A 90 -6.95 5.35 -1.00
CA VAL A 90 -8.36 5.75 -0.92
C VAL A 90 -8.65 6.37 0.44
N PHE A 91 -9.12 7.62 0.45
CA PHE A 91 -9.62 8.30 1.64
C PHE A 91 -11.14 8.45 1.58
N PRO A 92 -11.83 8.57 2.74
CA PRO A 92 -13.23 8.97 2.77
C PRO A 92 -13.44 10.32 2.08
N THR A 93 -14.56 10.49 1.40
CA THR A 93 -14.88 11.75 0.70
C THR A 93 -14.95 12.98 1.61
N ALA A 94 -15.12 12.78 2.92
CA ALA A 94 -15.11 13.83 3.93
C ALA A 94 -13.70 14.33 4.30
N ALA A 95 -12.64 13.64 3.89
CA ALA A 95 -11.25 14.04 4.12
C ALA A 95 -10.82 15.09 3.09
N VAL A 96 -11.13 16.36 3.36
CA VAL A 96 -10.89 17.49 2.43
C VAL A 96 -9.80 18.46 2.91
N ASP A 97 -9.28 18.25 4.12
CA ASP A 97 -8.20 19.02 4.72
C ASP A 97 -7.32 18.13 5.60
N VAL A 98 -6.19 18.66 6.08
CA VAL A 98 -5.25 17.91 6.94
C VAL A 98 -5.94 17.37 8.20
N HIS A 99 -6.81 18.15 8.83
CA HIS A 99 -7.44 17.75 10.09
C HIS A 99 -8.41 16.58 9.90
N SER A 100 -9.22 16.63 8.86
CA SER A 100 -10.17 15.57 8.48
C SER A 100 -9.43 14.34 7.95
N ALA A 101 -8.36 14.50 7.17
CA ALA A 101 -7.51 13.41 6.71
C ALA A 101 -6.88 12.65 7.88
N VAL A 102 -6.23 13.35 8.83
CA VAL A 102 -5.61 12.73 10.01
C VAL A 102 -6.64 11.98 10.86
N ARG A 103 -7.83 12.56 11.08
CA ARG A 103 -8.91 11.87 11.81
C ARG A 103 -9.45 10.64 11.09
N SER A 104 -9.26 10.57 9.77
CA SER A 104 -9.76 9.47 8.94
C SER A 104 -8.74 8.36 8.68
N ILE A 105 -7.52 8.45 9.22
CA ILE A 105 -6.44 7.48 8.91
C ILE A 105 -6.89 6.04 9.15
N ASP A 106 -7.59 5.76 10.24
CA ASP A 106 -8.07 4.42 10.54
C ASP A 106 -9.07 3.92 9.49
N VAL A 107 -10.04 4.76 9.12
CA VAL A 107 -11.01 4.45 8.06
C VAL A 107 -10.32 4.29 6.70
N ALA A 108 -9.39 5.18 6.36
CA ALA A 108 -8.60 5.10 5.13
C ALA A 108 -7.76 3.81 5.11
N TYR A 109 -7.20 3.40 6.24
CA TYR A 109 -6.48 2.15 6.37
C TYR A 109 -7.41 0.95 6.05
N HIS A 110 -8.60 0.92 6.61
CA HIS A 110 -9.60 -0.13 6.35
C HIS A 110 -10.19 -0.07 4.92
N LEU A 111 -10.24 1.10 4.28
CA LEU A 111 -10.65 1.25 2.87
C LEU A 111 -9.62 0.69 1.88
N ASN A 112 -8.33 0.72 2.25
CA ASN A 112 -7.23 0.22 1.40
C ASN A 112 -6.83 -1.21 1.74
N HIS A 113 -7.51 -1.86 2.69
CA HIS A 113 -7.26 -3.25 3.06
C HIS A 113 -8.53 -4.08 2.95
N ARG A 114 -8.34 -5.35 2.61
CA ARG A 114 -9.42 -6.33 2.63
C ARG A 114 -8.93 -7.63 3.26
N ARG A 115 -9.87 -8.41 3.77
CA ARG A 115 -9.60 -9.74 4.32
C ARG A 115 -10.44 -10.75 3.57
N ARG A 116 -9.79 -11.76 2.96
CA ARG A 116 -10.48 -12.83 2.20
C ARG A 116 -11.52 -12.28 1.21
N GLY A 117 -11.15 -11.23 0.47
CA GLY A 117 -12.04 -10.61 -0.52
C GLY A 117 -13.04 -9.58 0.00
N VAL A 118 -13.10 -9.31 1.32
CA VAL A 118 -14.03 -8.34 1.91
C VAL A 118 -13.28 -7.10 2.38
N VAL A 119 -13.58 -5.93 1.78
CA VAL A 119 -13.00 -4.63 2.20
C VAL A 119 -13.34 -4.38 3.67
N MET A 120 -12.36 -3.90 4.43
CA MET A 120 -12.47 -3.85 5.89
C MET A 120 -13.23 -2.64 6.41
N TYR A 121 -13.70 -1.75 5.53
CA TYR A 121 -14.66 -0.70 5.84
C TYR A 121 -15.84 -0.74 4.87
N ASP A 122 -17.06 -0.73 5.40
CA ASP A 122 -18.29 -0.59 4.62
C ASP A 122 -18.84 0.84 4.73
N PRO A 123 -18.69 1.70 3.70
CA PRO A 123 -19.12 3.10 3.79
C PRO A 123 -20.62 3.31 4.11
N PRO A 124 -21.57 2.53 3.56
CA PRO A 124 -22.98 2.64 3.91
C PRO A 124 -23.30 2.41 5.39
N SER A 125 -22.72 1.39 6.02
CA SER A 125 -23.00 1.07 7.43
C SER A 125 -22.04 1.73 8.43
N GLY A 126 -20.88 2.18 7.96
CA GLY A 126 -19.80 2.68 8.81
C GLY A 126 -19.09 1.60 9.62
N VAL A 127 -19.35 0.31 9.33
CA VAL A 127 -18.74 -0.82 10.04
C VAL A 127 -17.30 -1.03 9.58
N MET A 128 -16.41 -1.21 10.55
CA MET A 128 -15.01 -1.65 10.36
C MET A 128 -14.86 -3.10 10.81
N LEU A 129 -14.11 -3.89 10.04
CA LEU A 129 -13.73 -5.25 10.43
C LEU A 129 -12.50 -5.23 11.33
N GLU A 130 -12.52 -6.04 12.39
CA GLU A 130 -11.39 -6.21 13.30
C GLU A 130 -10.19 -6.93 12.65
N GLY A 131 -9.01 -6.70 13.21
CA GLY A 131 -7.79 -7.47 12.93
C GLY A 131 -6.59 -6.65 12.47
N ILE A 132 -6.82 -5.41 12.04
CA ILE A 132 -5.77 -4.43 11.70
C ILE A 132 -6.26 -3.03 12.12
N GLY A 133 -5.33 -2.11 12.38
CA GLY A 133 -5.62 -0.69 12.64
C GLY A 133 -6.49 -0.44 13.87
N HIS A 134 -5.88 -0.12 15.03
CA HIS A 134 -6.53 0.47 16.23
C HIS A 134 -5.45 1.17 17.07
#